data_AF-A0A0A0LNF6-F1
#
_entry.id   AF-A0A0A0LNF6-F1
#
_cell.length_a   1.000
_cell.length_b   1.000
_cell.length_c   1.000
_cell.angle_alpha   90.00
_cell.angle_beta   90.00
_cell.angle_gamma   90.00
#
_symmetry.space_group_name_H-M   'P 1'
#
loop_
_entity.id
_entity.type
_entity.pdbx_description
1 polymer ?
#
loop_
_entity_poly.entity_id
_entity_poly.type
_entity_poly.pdbx_seq_one_letter_code
_entity_poly.pdbx_strand_id
1 'polypeptide(L)'
;MMNLFSSSVAENLGNLESTVIHECREMRCIVAAEEGEEENGEIVFKHLKEIILYGLPRLASFDNGKCTIKFPSLEVLYIYGSYEMETFSHGILSFPKLKSHGDR
;
A
#
# COMPACT_ATOMS: atom_id res chain seq x y z
N MET A 1 -9.36 -2.94 -13.58
CA MET A 1 -8.72 -3.31 -12.29
C MET A 1 -9.28 -2.41 -11.21
N MET A 2 -9.55 -2.90 -10.00
CA MET A 2 -10.02 -2.05 -8.88
C MET A 2 -8.84 -1.65 -7.99
N ASN A 3 -8.68 -0.34 -7.80
CA ASN A 3 -7.68 0.30 -6.95
C ASN A 3 -8.35 1.39 -6.09
N LEU A 4 -7.61 1.93 -5.11
CA LEU A 4 -8.06 3.07 -4.31
C LEU A 4 -7.53 4.39 -4.87
N PHE A 5 -6.25 4.41 -5.25
CA PHE A 5 -5.57 5.59 -5.78
C PHE A 5 -4.97 5.30 -7.15
N SER A 6 -5.04 6.28 -8.05
CA SER A 6 -4.04 6.38 -9.10
C SER A 6 -2.70 6.80 -8.48
N SER A 7 -1.60 6.48 -9.15
CA SER A 7 -0.26 7.00 -8.87
C SER A 7 -0.26 8.52 -8.73
N SER A 8 -0.83 9.26 -9.68
CA SER A 8 -0.93 10.73 -9.65
C SER A 8 -1.64 11.27 -8.41
N VAL A 9 -2.71 10.61 -7.96
CA VAL A 9 -3.37 10.96 -6.70
C VAL A 9 -2.46 10.63 -5.52
N ALA A 10 -1.87 9.44 -5.50
CA ALA A 10 -1.00 8.99 -4.42
C ALA A 10 0.24 9.89 -4.21
N GLU A 11 0.83 10.43 -5.29
CA GLU A 11 1.92 11.42 -5.23
C GLU A 11 1.52 12.69 -4.44
N ASN A 12 0.26 13.08 -4.53
CA ASN A 12 -0.28 14.26 -3.85
C ASN A 12 -0.75 13.97 -2.41
N LEU A 13 -0.71 12.72 -1.96
CA LEU A 13 -1.12 12.30 -0.62
C LEU A 13 0.03 12.31 0.40
N GLY A 14 1.01 13.21 0.23
CA GLY A 14 2.14 13.31 1.15
C GLY A 14 1.76 13.58 2.62
N ASN A 15 0.62 14.22 2.89
CA ASN A 15 0.13 14.50 4.25
C ASN A 15 -0.82 13.43 4.81
N LEU A 16 -1.06 12.34 4.08
CA LEU A 16 -1.88 11.23 4.57
C LEU A 16 -1.18 10.56 5.76
N GLU A 17 -1.91 10.38 6.87
CA GLU A 17 -1.36 9.80 8.11
C GLU A 17 -1.83 8.37 8.40
N SER A 18 -3.03 8.00 7.98
CA SER A 18 -3.58 6.65 8.15
C SER A 18 -4.40 6.22 6.93
N THR A 19 -4.27 4.94 6.56
CA THR A 19 -5.06 4.29 5.52
C THR A 19 -5.70 3.03 6.10
N VAL A 20 -7.02 2.99 6.15
CA VAL A 20 -7.81 1.84 6.62
C VAL A 20 -8.75 1.40 5.52
N ILE A 21 -8.62 0.15 5.09
CA ILE A 21 -9.45 -0.45 4.05
C ILE A 21 -10.00 -1.77 4.59
N HIS A 22 -11.33 -1.89 4.63
CA HIS A 22 -12.01 -3.07 5.15
C HIS A 22 -13.03 -3.63 4.15
N GLU A 23 -13.09 -4.95 4.06
CA GLU A 23 -14.12 -5.74 3.36
C GLU A 23 -14.30 -5.45 1.86
N CYS A 24 -13.30 -4.85 1.21
CA CYS A 24 -13.30 -4.59 -0.23
C CYS A 24 -12.80 -5.81 -1.03
N ARG A 25 -13.70 -6.79 -1.22
CA ARG A 25 -13.36 -8.12 -1.77
C ARG A 25 -12.79 -8.12 -3.19
N GLU A 26 -13.13 -7.12 -3.99
CA GLU A 26 -12.71 -7.02 -5.40
C GLU A 26 -11.42 -6.21 -5.60
N MET A 27 -10.88 -5.60 -4.53
CA MET A 27 -9.67 -4.79 -4.60
C MET A 27 -8.47 -5.64 -4.96
N ARG A 28 -7.73 -5.23 -6.02
CA ARG A 28 -6.55 -5.95 -6.52
C ARG A 28 -5.24 -5.32 -6.06
N CYS A 29 -5.20 -4.00 -6.01
CA CYS A 29 -4.11 -3.21 -5.45
C CYS A 29 -4.67 -1.95 -4.80
N ILE A 30 -3.85 -1.22 -4.04
CA ILE A 30 -4.25 0.04 -3.40
C ILE A 30 -3.89 1.21 -4.31
N VAL A 31 -2.69 1.20 -4.86
CA VAL A 31 -2.19 2.18 -5.84
C VAL A 31 -2.04 1.50 -7.20
N ALA A 32 -2.43 2.18 -8.28
CA ALA A 32 -2.10 1.72 -9.63
C ALA A 32 -1.52 2.86 -10.47
N ALA A 33 -0.48 2.55 -11.24
CA ALA A 33 0.00 3.44 -12.29
C ALA A 33 -1.06 3.65 -13.37
N GLU A 34 -1.09 4.86 -13.92
CA GLU A 34 -2.00 5.26 -15.01
C GLU A 34 -1.45 4.82 -16.38
N GLU A 35 -2.31 4.80 -17.39
CA GLU A 35 -1.91 4.46 -18.75
C GLU A 35 -0.96 5.54 -19.31
N GLY A 36 0.22 5.13 -19.77
CA GLY A 36 1.22 6.04 -20.35
C GLY A 36 2.24 6.59 -19.35
N GLU A 37 2.15 6.24 -18.06
CA GLU A 37 3.21 6.54 -17.09
C GLU A 37 4.44 5.65 -17.30
N GLU A 38 5.62 6.23 -17.07
CA GLU A 38 6.88 5.50 -17.11
C GLU A 38 6.89 4.41 -16.02
N GLU A 39 7.37 3.23 -16.39
CA GLU A 39 7.70 2.21 -15.40
C GLU A 39 8.79 2.79 -14.48
N ASN A 40 8.55 2.80 -13.17
CA ASN A 40 9.40 3.32 -12.07
C ASN A 40 9.07 4.71 -11.49
N GLY A 41 7.83 5.19 -11.58
CA GLY A 41 7.38 6.35 -10.78
C GLY A 41 7.61 6.12 -9.27
N GLU A 42 8.14 7.13 -8.57
CA GLU A 42 8.41 7.08 -7.12
C GLU A 42 7.32 7.80 -6.33
N ILE A 43 6.69 7.07 -5.40
CA ILE A 43 5.64 7.62 -4.52
C ILE A 43 6.14 7.54 -3.08
N VAL A 44 6.16 8.67 -2.38
CA VAL A 44 6.61 8.75 -0.99
C VAL A 44 5.49 9.20 -0.07
N PHE A 45 4.96 8.26 0.71
CA PHE A 45 4.01 8.54 1.78
C PHE A 45 4.76 9.02 3.03
N LYS A 46 5.25 10.26 3.00
CA LYS A 46 6.16 10.82 4.03
C LYS A 46 5.58 10.82 5.46
N HIS A 47 4.27 10.97 5.61
CA HIS A 47 3.60 11.08 6.92
C HIS A 47 2.69 9.91 7.27
N LEU A 48 2.60 8.89 6.41
CA LEU A 48 1.75 7.74 6.65
C LEU A 48 2.34 6.87 7.76
N LYS A 49 1.62 6.78 8.87
CA LYS A 49 2.00 6.07 10.09
C LYS A 49 1.29 4.73 10.22
N GLU A 50 0.10 4.61 9.66
CA GLU A 50 -0.77 3.45 9.83
C GLU A 50 -1.35 2.95 8.52
N ILE A 51 -1.26 1.64 8.30
CA ILE A 51 -1.95 0.91 7.23
C ILE A 51 -2.66 -0.29 7.84
N ILE A 52 -3.99 -0.34 7.67
CA ILE A 52 -4.83 -1.45 8.11
C ILE A 52 -5.63 -1.98 6.91
N LEU A 53 -5.37 -3.24 6.55
CA LEU A 53 -5.96 -3.93 5.42
C LEU A 53 -6.68 -5.18 5.94
N TYR A 54 -8.00 -5.15 5.94
CA TYR A 54 -8.82 -6.22 6.52
C TYR A 54 -9.86 -6.75 5.53
N GLY A 55 -9.92 -8.08 5.35
CA GLY A 55 -10.95 -8.72 4.54
C GLY A 55 -10.87 -8.36 3.06
N LEU A 56 -9.66 -8.35 2.50
CA LEU A 56 -9.37 -8.04 1.10
C LEU A 56 -8.87 -9.29 0.36
N PRO A 57 -9.68 -10.35 0.20
CA PRO A 57 -9.23 -11.66 -0.26
C PRO A 57 -8.49 -11.65 -1.61
N ARG A 58 -8.80 -10.70 -2.50
CA ARG A 58 -8.23 -10.59 -3.85
C ARG A 58 -7.09 -9.57 -3.98
N LEU A 59 -6.70 -8.94 -2.86
CA LEU A 59 -5.59 -7.99 -2.85
C LEU A 59 -4.30 -8.76 -3.13
N ALA A 60 -3.61 -8.42 -4.22
CA ALA A 60 -2.37 -9.08 -4.62
C ALA A 60 -1.12 -8.37 -4.03
N SER A 61 -1.16 -7.05 -3.96
CA SER A 61 -0.06 -6.19 -3.50
C SER A 61 -0.56 -4.76 -3.24
N PHE A 62 0.24 -3.92 -2.56
CA PHE A 62 -0.10 -2.52 -2.35
C PHE A 62 -0.13 -1.72 -3.67
N ASP A 63 0.77 -2.04 -4.60
CA ASP A 63 0.89 -1.40 -5.91
C ASP A 63 0.79 -2.42 -7.06
N ASN A 64 0.51 -1.98 -8.30
CA ASN A 64 0.42 -2.88 -9.46
C ASN A 64 1.77 -3.25 -10.12
N GLY A 65 2.89 -3.07 -9.42
CA GLY A 65 4.24 -3.43 -9.85
C GLY A 65 4.95 -2.37 -10.69
N LYS A 66 4.31 -1.21 -10.92
CA LYS A 66 4.84 -0.14 -11.79
C LYS A 66 5.44 1.04 -11.03
N CYS A 67 5.22 1.11 -9.73
CA CYS A 67 5.66 2.22 -8.89
C CYS A 67 6.59 1.72 -7.79
N THR A 68 7.61 2.50 -7.46
CA THR A 68 8.37 2.32 -6.22
C THR A 68 7.69 3.14 -5.13
N ILE A 69 7.17 2.47 -4.09
CA ILE A 69 6.48 3.14 -2.99
C ILE A 69 7.32 3.08 -1.72
N LYS A 70 7.47 4.23 -1.04
CA LYS A 70 8.24 4.37 0.20
C LYS A 70 7.36 4.83 1.37
N PHE A 71 7.60 4.22 2.53
CA PHE A 71 6.84 4.44 3.76
C PHE A 71 7.74 4.83 4.95
N PRO A 72 8.45 5.98 4.89
CA PRO A 72 9.49 6.33 5.87
C PRO A 72 8.98 6.52 7.31
N SER A 73 7.69 6.78 7.49
CA SER A 73 7.06 7.04 8.79
C SER A 73 6.16 5.91 9.29
N LEU A 74 6.09 4.77 8.59
CA LEU A 74 5.15 3.72 8.93
C LEU A 74 5.51 3.05 10.27
N GLU A 75 4.53 3.02 11.16
CA GLU A 75 4.64 2.54 12.54
C GLU A 75 3.73 1.32 12.76
N VAL A 76 2.59 1.27 12.06
CA VAL A 76 1.60 0.20 12.16
C VAL A 76 1.27 -0.33 10.77
N LEU A 77 1.48 -1.64 10.57
CA LEU A 77 1.02 -2.38 9.40
C LEU A 77 0.24 -3.60 9.88
N TYR A 78 -1.05 -3.62 9.59
CA TYR A 78 -1.92 -4.75 9.90
C TYR A 78 -2.58 -5.25 8.62
N ILE A 79 -2.39 -6.53 8.32
CA ILE A 79 -2.98 -7.18 7.15
C ILE A 79 -3.63 -8.47 7.63
N TYR A 80 -4.93 -8.61 7.42
CA TYR A 80 -5.68 -9.80 7.81
C TYR A 80 -6.78 -10.11 6.80
N GLY A 81 -6.94 -11.39 6.45
CA GLY A 81 -7.96 -11.81 5.48
C GLY A 81 -7.67 -11.37 4.03
N SER A 82 -6.40 -11.14 3.69
CA SER A 82 -5.92 -10.80 2.33
C SER A 82 -5.15 -11.97 1.71
N TYR A 83 -5.88 -12.99 1.25
CA TYR A 83 -5.30 -14.32 0.97
C TYR A 83 -4.52 -14.43 -0.34
N GLU A 84 -4.82 -13.61 -1.35
CA GLU A 84 -4.08 -13.56 -2.63
C GLU A 84 -2.79 -12.72 -2.55
N MET A 85 -2.48 -12.12 -1.40
CA MET A 85 -1.36 -11.18 -1.25
C MET A 85 -0.03 -11.94 -1.12
N GLU A 86 0.80 -11.90 -2.17
CA GLU A 86 2.11 -12.58 -2.18
C GLU A 86 3.25 -11.69 -1.64
N THR A 87 3.15 -10.38 -1.87
CA THR A 87 4.11 -9.38 -1.38
C THR A 87 3.37 -8.13 -0.90
N PHE A 88 3.97 -7.40 0.04
CA PHE A 88 3.42 -6.12 0.46
C PHE A 88 3.51 -5.07 -0.65
N SER A 89 4.69 -4.85 -1.21
CA SER A 89 4.89 -3.96 -2.36
C SER A 89 6.10 -4.41 -3.16
N HIS A 90 6.22 -3.96 -4.40
CA HIS A 90 7.36 -4.27 -5.26
C HIS A 90 8.56 -3.33 -5.08
N GLY A 91 8.40 -2.27 -4.28
CA GLY A 91 9.46 -1.29 -3.98
C GLY A 91 10.37 -1.66 -2.82
N ILE A 92 11.41 -0.85 -2.59
CA ILE A 92 12.29 -0.97 -1.42
C ILE A 92 11.49 -0.66 -0.15
N LEU A 93 11.31 -1.69 0.67
CA LEU A 93 10.67 -1.56 1.96
C LEU A 93 11.67 -1.15 3.02
N SER A 94 11.44 0.03 3.60
CA SER A 94 12.13 0.48 4.81
C SER A 94 11.07 0.88 5.82
N PHE A 95 10.99 0.12 6.90
CA PHE A 95 10.04 0.34 7.99
C PHE A 95 10.78 0.61 9.31
N PRO A 96 11.54 1.72 9.42
CA PRO A 96 12.45 1.94 10.55
C PRO A 96 11.72 2.07 11.90
N LYS A 97 10.40 2.33 11.87
CA LYS A 97 9.58 2.51 13.07
C LYS A 97 8.53 1.42 13.28
N LEU A 98 8.40 0.46 12.37
CA LEU A 98 7.39 -0.59 12.48
C LEU A 98 7.74 -1.51 13.64
N LYS A 99 6.84 -1.57 14.62
CA LYS A 99 6.97 -2.48 15.75
C LYS A 99 6.27 -3.78 15.39
N SER A 100 7.00 -4.89 15.34
CA SER A 100 6.37 -6.21 15.25
C SER A 100 5.64 -6.50 16.56
N HIS A 101 4.31 -6.47 16.53
CA HIS A 101 3.54 -7.13 17.56
C HIS A 101 3.58 -8.62 17.25
N GLY A 102 4.40 -9.36 17.99
CA GLY A 102 4.48 -10.82 17.85
C GLY A 102 3.10 -11.44 18.06
N ASP A 103 2.73 -12.34 17.15
CA ASP A 103 1.54 -13.17 17.26
C ASP A 103 1.50 -13.81 18.66
N ARG A 104 0.37 -13.63 19.35
CA ARG A 104 -0.02 -14.46 20.49
C ARG A 104 -1.15 -15.37 20.05
#